data_AF-X1G3U7-F1
#
_entry.id   AF-X1G3U7-F1
#
_cell.length_a   1.000
_cell.length_b   1.000
_cell.length_c   1.000
_cell.angle_alpha   90.00
_cell.angle_beta   90.00
_cell.angle_gamma   90.00
#
_symmetry.space_group_name_H-M   'P 1'
#
loop_
_entity.id
_entity.type
_entity.pdbx_description
1 polymer ?
#
loop_
_entity_poly.entity_id
_entity_poly.type
_entity_poly.pdbx_seq_one_letter_code
_entity_poly.pdbx_strand_id
1 'polypeptide(L)'
;MPYIEFNCLPTIIGSMPHTDPAEACSLITRYLKDIPAWPQLPRRSFKENMYAQFSQGFPGVVLKEDSIYVDRTQDLTKPLEELYTANPTKDLFQQADNPFPG
;
A
#
# COMPACT_ATOMS: atom_id res chain seq x y z
N MET A 1 -10.51 -37.61 -16.63
CA MET A 1 -10.63 -36.53 -15.63
C MET A 1 -9.29 -35.82 -15.59
N PRO A 2 -9.20 -34.50 -15.81
CA PRO A 2 -7.94 -33.81 -15.60
C PRO A 2 -7.63 -33.85 -14.09
N TYR A 3 -6.42 -34.27 -13.74
CA TYR A 3 -5.93 -34.27 -12.36
C TYR A 3 -5.76 -32.81 -11.91
N ILE A 4 -6.22 -32.49 -10.70
CA ILE A 4 -5.99 -31.19 -10.07
C ILE A 4 -4.55 -31.16 -9.55
N GLU A 5 -3.80 -30.11 -9.91
CA GLU A 5 -2.46 -29.83 -9.40
C GLU A 5 -2.48 -28.51 -8.62
N PHE A 6 -2.06 -28.54 -7.35
CA PHE A 6 -2.28 -27.44 -6.40
C PHE A 6 -1.20 -26.34 -6.41
N ASN A 7 -0.09 -26.51 -7.15
CA ASN A 7 0.97 -25.49 -7.36
C ASN A 7 1.25 -24.60 -6.13
N CYS A 8 1.53 -25.21 -4.98
CA CYS A 8 1.67 -24.57 -3.66
C CYS A 8 2.87 -23.60 -3.55
N LEU A 9 2.89 -22.55 -4.37
CA LEU A 9 3.97 -21.59 -4.49
C LEU A 9 4.02 -20.65 -3.26
N PRO A 10 5.23 -20.31 -2.77
CA PRO A 10 5.38 -19.50 -1.58
C PRO A 10 5.20 -18.00 -1.85
N THR A 11 4.65 -17.29 -0.86
CA THR A 11 4.63 -15.82 -0.78
C THR A 11 4.62 -15.36 0.69
N ILE A 12 4.54 -14.05 0.94
CA ILE A 12 4.45 -13.46 2.28
C ILE A 12 3.29 -12.47 2.38
N ILE A 13 2.91 -12.11 3.62
CA ILE A 13 1.88 -11.08 3.88
C ILE A 13 2.35 -9.68 3.48
N GLY A 14 3.65 -9.37 3.66
CA GLY A 14 4.27 -8.13 3.17
C GLY A 14 5.14 -7.39 4.19
N SER A 15 4.71 -7.31 5.46
CA SER A 15 5.47 -6.58 6.50
C SER A 15 6.81 -7.25 6.82
N MET A 16 7.89 -6.47 6.84
CA MET A 16 9.24 -6.96 7.11
C MET A 16 9.95 -6.13 8.20
N PRO A 17 10.84 -6.75 9.02
CA PRO A 17 11.52 -6.06 10.12
C PRO A 17 12.70 -5.17 9.67
N HIS A 18 12.88 -5.01 8.36
CA HIS A 18 14.04 -4.34 7.78
C HIS A 18 13.83 -2.83 7.77
N THR A 19 14.93 -2.08 7.81
CA THR A 19 14.92 -0.62 7.67
C THR A 19 15.49 -0.14 6.34
N ASP A 20 16.26 -1.01 5.66
CA ASP A 20 16.78 -0.79 4.32
C ASP A 20 15.85 -1.43 3.26
N PRO A 21 15.21 -0.64 2.38
CA PRO A 21 14.37 -1.17 1.32
C PRO A 21 15.13 -1.98 0.27
N ALA A 22 16.39 -1.66 -0.01
CA ALA A 22 17.18 -2.41 -0.99
C ALA A 22 17.43 -3.85 -0.51
N GLU A 23 17.75 -4.01 0.77
CA GLU A 23 17.90 -5.32 1.41
C GLU A 23 16.59 -6.11 1.37
N ALA A 24 15.48 -5.51 1.78
CA ALA A 24 14.16 -6.16 1.78
C ALA A 24 13.76 -6.63 0.37
N CYS A 25 13.88 -5.76 -0.64
CA CYS A 25 13.58 -6.10 -2.03
C CYS A 25 14.51 -7.20 -2.58
N SER A 26 15.79 -7.19 -2.18
CA SER A 26 16.73 -8.26 -2.56
C SER A 26 16.30 -9.62 -2.01
N LEU A 27 15.80 -9.68 -0.78
CA LEU A 27 15.30 -10.92 -0.18
C LEU A 27 14.03 -11.41 -0.87
N ILE A 28 13.07 -10.52 -1.15
CA ILE A 28 11.84 -10.86 -1.89
C ILE A 28 12.20 -11.45 -3.26
N THR A 29 13.00 -10.74 -4.05
CA THR A 29 13.34 -11.18 -5.42
C THR A 29 14.21 -12.45 -5.44
N ARG A 30 14.97 -12.70 -4.37
CA ARG A 30 15.76 -13.93 -4.22
C ARG A 30 14.90 -15.15 -3.90
N TYR A 31 13.94 -15.02 -2.97
CA TYR A 31 13.22 -16.17 -2.42
C TYR A 31 11.79 -16.35 -2.94
N LEU A 32 11.11 -15.30 -3.37
CA LEU A 32 9.71 -15.30 -3.81
C LEU A 32 9.62 -15.00 -5.32
N LYS A 33 10.14 -15.91 -6.14
CA LYS A 33 10.29 -15.67 -7.59
C LYS A 33 8.97 -15.71 -8.35
N ASP A 34 8.07 -16.59 -7.94
CA ASP A 34 6.82 -16.81 -8.64
C ASP A 34 5.72 -15.84 -8.18
N ILE A 35 5.69 -15.53 -6.89
CA ILE A 35 4.69 -14.65 -6.27
C ILE A 35 5.40 -13.65 -5.32
N PRO A 36 6.16 -12.67 -5.87
CA PRO A 36 6.82 -11.64 -5.06
C PRO A 36 5.79 -10.72 -4.40
N ALA A 37 6.11 -10.23 -3.21
CA ALA A 37 5.29 -9.25 -2.49
C ALA A 37 6.03 -7.91 -2.37
N TRP A 38 5.29 -6.80 -2.41
CA TRP A 38 5.83 -5.50 -2.03
C TRP A 38 6.16 -5.49 -0.53
N PRO A 39 7.42 -5.28 -0.12
CA PRO A 39 7.77 -5.26 1.30
C PRO A 39 7.32 -3.96 1.96
N GLN A 40 6.58 -4.05 3.05
CA GLN A 40 6.24 -2.90 3.90
C GLN A 40 7.21 -2.85 5.08
N LEU A 41 7.80 -1.67 5.35
CA LEU A 41 8.90 -1.52 6.31
C LEU A 41 8.51 -0.68 7.54
N PRO A 42 7.58 -1.13 8.40
CA PRO A 42 7.05 -0.32 9.50
C PRO A 42 8.11 0.13 10.51
N ARG A 43 9.28 -0.52 10.56
CA ARG A 43 10.41 -0.08 11.39
C ARG A 43 11.24 1.05 10.78
N ARG A 44 11.14 1.28 9.48
CA ARG A 44 11.83 2.35 8.76
C ARG A 44 11.15 3.70 8.97
N SER A 45 9.82 3.74 8.89
CA SER A 45 9.02 4.97 9.02
C SER A 45 7.55 4.63 9.23
N PHE A 46 6.82 5.49 9.95
CA PHE A 46 5.36 5.42 10.01
C PHE A 46 4.68 5.53 8.63
N LYS A 47 5.34 6.19 7.66
CA LYS A 47 4.87 6.28 6.27
C LYS A 47 4.83 4.92 5.55
N GLU A 48 5.53 3.91 6.07
CA GLU A 48 5.53 2.54 5.55
C GLU A 48 4.36 1.71 6.10
N ASN A 49 3.54 2.29 6.98
CA ASN A 49 2.32 1.66 7.45
C ASN A 49 1.31 1.55 6.30
N MET A 50 0.60 0.43 6.24
CA MET A 50 -0.45 0.18 5.25
C MET A 50 -1.46 1.34 5.17
N TYR A 51 -1.95 1.84 6.30
CA TYR A 51 -2.91 2.95 6.28
C TYR A 51 -2.30 4.17 5.59
N ALA A 52 -1.08 4.57 5.95
CA ALA A 52 -0.42 5.72 5.35
C ALA A 52 -0.18 5.57 3.83
N GLN A 53 0.18 4.36 3.38
CA GLN A 53 0.44 4.08 1.95
C GLN A 53 -0.84 4.08 1.12
N PHE A 54 -1.95 3.54 1.64
CA PHE A 54 -3.19 3.36 0.88
C PHE A 54 -4.23 4.46 1.10
N SER A 55 -4.03 5.35 2.07
CA SER A 55 -4.97 6.43 2.38
C SER A 55 -4.69 7.73 1.63
N GLN A 56 -3.63 7.78 0.81
CA GLN A 56 -3.31 8.97 0.02
C GLN A 56 -4.49 9.34 -0.88
N GLY A 57 -4.85 10.62 -0.91
CA GLY A 57 -5.97 11.12 -1.70
C GLY A 57 -7.36 10.87 -1.10
N PHE A 58 -7.48 10.12 0.00
CA PHE A 58 -8.77 9.95 0.67
C PHE A 58 -9.18 11.27 1.37
N PRO A 59 -10.43 11.75 1.19
CA PRO A 59 -10.90 12.99 1.78
C PRO A 59 -10.74 13.07 3.30
N GLY A 60 -9.97 14.05 3.75
CA GLY A 60 -9.74 14.35 5.18
C GLY A 60 -8.80 13.43 5.92
N VAL A 61 -8.10 12.54 5.23
CA VAL A 61 -6.99 11.84 5.87
C VAL A 61 -5.88 12.83 6.22
N VAL A 62 -5.48 12.79 7.48
CA VAL A 62 -4.35 13.55 8.02
C VAL A 62 -3.32 12.56 8.57
N LEU A 63 -2.09 12.72 8.11
CA LEU A 63 -0.90 12.08 8.67
C LEU A 63 -0.19 13.11 9.54
N LYS A 64 -0.12 12.86 10.85
CA LYS A 64 0.55 13.75 11.79
C LYS A 64 1.44 12.93 12.71
N GLU A 65 2.74 13.24 12.70
CA GLU A 65 3.75 12.50 13.44
C GLU A 65 3.67 11.00 13.10
N ASP A 66 3.29 10.17 14.08
CA ASP A 66 3.10 8.73 13.94
C ASP A 66 1.62 8.33 14.09
N SER A 67 0.72 9.20 13.62
CA SER A 67 -0.73 8.98 13.66
C SER A 67 -1.39 9.26 12.31
N ILE A 68 -2.46 8.51 12.06
CA ILE A 68 -3.34 8.68 10.91
C ILE A 68 -4.78 8.77 11.42
N TYR A 69 -5.52 9.77 10.95
CA TYR A 69 -6.93 9.94 11.29
C TYR A 69 -7.67 10.70 10.18
N VAL A 70 -9.01 10.68 10.25
CA VAL A 70 -9.86 11.50 9.39
C VAL A 70 -10.28 12.75 10.15
N ASP A 71 -9.88 13.92 9.67
CA ASP A 71 -10.35 15.19 10.19
C ASP A 71 -11.77 15.45 9.73
N ARG A 72 -12.71 15.43 10.67
CA ARG A 72 -14.15 15.63 10.44
C ARG A 72 -14.60 17.06 10.72
N THR A 73 -13.68 17.96 11.05
CA THR A 73 -13.99 19.39 11.29
C THR A 73 -14.18 20.17 9.99
N GLN A 74 -13.70 19.62 8.88
CA GLN A 74 -13.88 20.14 7.52
C GLN A 74 -15.14 19.55 6.85
N ASP A 75 -15.69 20.28 5.88
CA ASP A 75 -16.78 19.77 5.04
C ASP A 75 -16.25 18.73 4.05
N LEU A 76 -16.60 17.48 4.30
CA LEU A 76 -16.20 16.31 3.51
C LEU A 76 -17.24 15.91 2.45
N THR A 77 -18.40 16.57 2.40
CA THR A 77 -19.55 16.11 1.59
C THR A 77 -19.19 16.01 0.11
N LYS A 78 -18.71 17.12 -0.46
CA LYS A 78 -18.32 17.21 -1.86
C LYS A 78 -17.14 16.28 -2.23
N PRO A 79 -15.99 16.28 -1.52
CA PRO A 79 -14.88 15.40 -1.90
C PRO A 79 -15.21 13.91 -1.69
N LEU A 80 -16.08 13.54 -0.75
CA LEU A 80 -16.57 12.15 -0.64
C LEU A 80 -17.53 11.77 -1.77
N GLU A 81 -18.40 12.68 -2.21
CA GLU A 81 -19.25 12.48 -3.37
C GLU A 81 -18.41 12.29 -4.65
N GLU A 82 -17.38 13.11 -4.82
CA GLU A 82 -16.40 12.98 -5.91
C GLU A 82 -15.65 11.64 -5.85
N LEU A 83 -15.20 11.21 -4.67
CA LEU A 83 -14.57 9.90 -4.49
C LEU A 83 -15.51 8.75 -4.85
N TYR A 84 -16.78 8.82 -4.43
CA TYR A 84 -17.77 7.77 -4.67
C TYR A 84 -18.17 7.66 -6.15
N THR A 85 -18.19 8.78 -6.86
CA THR A 85 -18.57 8.87 -8.27
C THR A 85 -17.38 8.71 -9.24
N ALA A 86 -16.15 8.69 -8.72
CA ALA A 86 -14.95 8.45 -9.51
C ALA A 86 -14.96 7.04 -10.13
N ASN A 87 -14.64 6.95 -11.43
CA ASN A 87 -14.55 5.67 -12.13
C ASN A 87 -13.22 4.95 -11.77
N PRO A 88 -13.26 3.77 -11.12
CA PRO A 88 -12.06 3.11 -10.57
C PRO A 88 -11.04 2.66 -11.63
N THR A 89 -11.43 2.52 -12.90
CA THR A 89 -10.58 1.96 -13.96
C THR A 89 -9.48 2.90 -14.48
N LYS A 90 -9.48 4.19 -14.09
CA LYS A 90 -8.51 5.18 -14.60
C LYS A 90 -7.50 5.70 -13.59
N ASP A 91 -7.81 5.68 -12.28
CA ASP A 91 -7.03 6.45 -11.28
C ASP A 91 -6.43 5.62 -10.13
N LEU A 92 -6.77 4.34 -9.98
CA LEU A 92 -6.40 3.57 -8.78
C LEU A 92 -4.90 3.23 -8.65
N PHE A 93 -4.16 3.21 -9.77
CA PHE A 93 -2.72 2.87 -9.75
C PHE A 93 -1.81 4.06 -10.05
N GLN A 94 -2.36 5.17 -10.56
CA GLN A 94 -1.56 6.36 -10.90
C GLN A 94 -0.90 6.99 -9.66
N GLN A 95 -1.46 6.75 -8.46
CA GLN A 95 -0.95 7.29 -7.18
C GLN A 95 0.04 6.34 -6.47
N ALA A 96 0.02 5.05 -6.76
CA ALA A 96 0.99 4.08 -6.21
C ALA A 96 2.36 4.15 -6.92
N ASP A 97 2.38 4.65 -8.16
CA ASP A 97 3.59 4.74 -8.98
C ASP A 97 4.49 5.96 -8.68
N ASN A 98 4.07 6.86 -7.77
CA ASN A 98 4.91 7.99 -7.35
C ASN A 98 4.83 8.27 -5.83
N PRO A 99 5.42 7.40 -4.98
CA PRO A 99 5.34 7.52 -3.53
C PRO A 99 6.11 8.72 -2.94
N PHE A 100 6.92 9.42 -3.74
CA PHE A 100 7.70 10.59 -3.30
C PHE A 100 7.93 11.59 -4.43
N PRO A 101 7.00 12.52 -4.71
CA PRO A 101 7.39 13.76 -5.38
C PRO A 101 8.23 14.56 -4.38
N GLY A 102 9.41 15.01 -4.81
CA GLY A 102 10.40 15.70 -3.98
C GLY A 102 9.89 16.95 -3.28
#